data_AF-R7TQL1-F1
#
_entry.id   AF-R7TQL1-F1
#
_cell.length_a   1.000
_cell.length_b   1.000
_cell.length_c   1.000
_cell.angle_alpha   90.00
_cell.angle_beta   90.00
_cell.angle_gamma   90.00
#
_symmetry.space_group_name_H-M   'P 1'
#
loop_
_entity.id
_entity.type
_entity.pdbx_description
1 polymer ?
#
loop_
_entity_poly.entity_id
_entity_poly.type
_entity_poly.pdbx_seq_one_letter_code
_entity_poly.pdbx_strand_id
1 'polypeptide(L)'
;MITTHNLGFPRIGANRELKKAQESYWRGDLSKSELLEEGRRLRKRHWQLQKESGLHLIPTGDFAWYDQILNHSLMLGAVPERFSKADPGDLDTLFRMARGRAPTGEPAAACEMTKWFDTNYHYIVPELSRGQQFQLSNTSILDETAEAIEQGFSAKPVLIGPLTWLWLGKVKGESFDRLELLDSVVEVYDKVLAKLAEMDVEWVQIDEPILVLDLPLEWNQAFEYVYNRLQSCKVKILLASYFGGLNGTTTTVVNLPVDGIHVDLTRDPDQLPALLDRLPAYKVLSAGVVNGRNIWRSDLKQILQQLSDAEERLGDRLWVAPSCSLLHVP
;
A
#
# COMPACT_ATOMS: atom_id res chain seq x y z
N MET A 1 8.71 22.96 -10.14
CA MET A 1 7.47 23.03 -9.34
C MET A 1 7.44 21.80 -8.44
N ILE A 2 7.29 21.97 -7.12
CA ILE A 2 7.27 20.86 -6.17
C ILE A 2 6.03 19.99 -6.40
N THR A 3 6.23 18.67 -6.53
CA THR A 3 5.13 17.71 -6.65
C THR A 3 4.50 17.44 -5.29
N THR A 4 3.17 17.48 -5.23
CA THR A 4 2.38 17.06 -4.08
C THR A 4 1.62 15.79 -4.39
N HIS A 5 1.62 14.85 -3.46
CA HIS A 5 0.87 13.60 -3.60
C HIS A 5 0.38 13.09 -2.25
N ASN A 6 -0.45 12.05 -2.29
CA ASN A 6 -0.89 11.33 -1.11
C ASN A 6 -0.32 9.89 -1.12
N LEU A 7 -0.29 9.25 0.05
CA LEU A 7 0.08 7.84 0.22
C LEU A 7 -1.13 6.91 0.20
N GLY A 8 -2.33 7.44 0.46
CA GLY A 8 -3.60 6.73 0.45
C GLY A 8 -4.69 7.57 1.11
N PHE A 9 -5.95 7.29 0.79
CA PHE A 9 -7.09 8.09 1.23
C PHE A 9 -8.12 7.26 2.02
N PRO A 10 -8.81 7.83 3.03
CA PRO A 10 -9.82 7.11 3.79
C PRO A 10 -11.00 6.71 2.88
N ARG A 11 -11.28 5.40 2.83
CA ARG A 11 -12.29 4.81 1.94
C ARG A 11 -13.71 4.77 2.50
N ILE A 12 -13.89 5.05 3.79
CA ILE A 12 -15.17 4.84 4.48
C ILE A 12 -16.30 5.77 4.00
N GLY A 13 -15.93 6.93 3.44
CA GLY A 13 -16.84 8.00 3.03
C GLY A 13 -17.27 8.89 4.20
N ALA A 14 -17.50 10.18 3.92
CA ALA A 14 -17.81 11.21 4.91
C ALA A 14 -19.04 10.88 5.80
N ASN A 15 -19.99 10.08 5.29
CA ASN A 15 -21.20 9.66 6.01
C ASN A 15 -21.22 8.15 6.27
N ARG A 16 -20.04 7.51 6.24
CA ARG A 16 -19.82 6.06 6.36
C ARG A 16 -20.61 5.27 5.31
N GLU A 17 -20.66 5.78 4.09
CA GLU A 17 -21.37 5.19 2.96
C GLU A 17 -20.91 3.74 2.72
N LEU A 18 -19.58 3.50 2.77
CA LEU A 18 -19.03 2.16 2.56
C LEU A 18 -19.56 1.17 3.59
N LYS A 19 -19.52 1.54 4.88
CA LYS A 19 -20.03 0.72 5.99
C LYS A 19 -21.49 0.35 5.76
N LYS A 20 -22.33 1.33 5.43
CA LYS A 20 -23.78 1.13 5.22
C LYS A 20 -24.02 0.17 4.05
N ALA A 21 -23.32 0.37 2.93
CA ALA A 21 -23.47 -0.47 1.74
C ALA A 21 -23.06 -1.93 2.02
N GLN A 22 -21.92 -2.14 2.68
CA GLN A 22 -21.45 -3.49 3.04
C GLN A 22 -22.39 -4.20 4.02
N GLU A 23 -22.87 -3.50 5.04
CA GLU A 23 -23.81 -4.09 6.01
C GLU A 23 -25.14 -4.46 5.36
N SER A 24 -25.64 -3.62 4.44
CA SER A 24 -26.84 -3.94 3.65
C SER A 24 -26.60 -5.14 2.72
N TYR A 25 -25.44 -5.21 2.06
CA TYR A 25 -25.07 -6.37 1.24
C TYR A 25 -25.02 -7.66 2.06
N TRP A 26 -24.36 -7.64 3.22
CA TRP A 26 -24.25 -8.82 4.08
C TRP A 26 -25.58 -9.28 4.69
N ARG A 27 -26.60 -8.41 4.77
CA ARG A 27 -27.96 -8.77 5.18
C ARG A 27 -28.86 -9.23 4.02
N GLY A 28 -28.41 -9.03 2.77
CA GLY A 28 -29.19 -9.33 1.57
C GLY A 28 -30.11 -8.18 1.10
N ASP A 29 -29.99 -7.00 1.70
CA ASP A 29 -30.79 -5.81 1.35
C ASP A 29 -30.22 -5.05 0.13
N LEU A 30 -28.99 -5.37 -0.28
CA LEU A 30 -28.27 -4.77 -1.40
C LEU A 30 -27.70 -5.90 -2.26
N SER A 31 -27.79 -5.78 -3.58
CA SER A 31 -27.16 -6.72 -4.50
C SER A 31 -25.64 -6.51 -4.58
N LYS A 32 -24.92 -7.54 -5.06
CA LYS A 32 -23.47 -7.44 -5.29
C LYS A 32 -23.13 -6.34 -6.30
N SER A 33 -23.92 -6.19 -7.36
CA SER A 33 -23.74 -5.14 -8.38
C SER A 33 -23.92 -3.74 -7.80
N GLU A 34 -24.94 -3.52 -6.97
CA GLU A 34 -25.15 -2.22 -6.32
C GLU A 34 -24.02 -1.91 -5.32
N LEU A 35 -23.51 -2.92 -4.60
CA LEU A 35 -22.34 -2.72 -3.73
C LEU A 35 -21.11 -2.27 -4.54
N LEU A 36 -20.81 -2.96 -5.65
CA LEU A 36 -19.67 -2.61 -6.51
C LEU A 36 -19.81 -1.19 -7.09
N GLU A 37 -21.02 -0.77 -7.46
CA GLU A 37 -21.29 0.58 -7.94
C GLU A 37 -21.08 1.63 -6.84
N GLU A 38 -21.48 1.35 -5.60
CA GLU A 38 -21.17 2.22 -4.46
C GLU A 38 -19.66 2.39 -4.24
N GLY A 39 -18.87 1.32 -4.44
CA GLY A 39 -17.41 1.39 -4.41
C GLY A 39 -16.84 2.32 -5.48
N ARG A 40 -17.28 2.16 -6.73
CA ARG A 40 -16.89 3.05 -7.86
C ARG A 40 -17.23 4.50 -7.58
N ARG A 41 -18.45 4.77 -7.10
CA ARG A 41 -18.92 6.11 -6.73
C ARG A 41 -18.02 6.75 -5.68
N LEU A 42 -17.63 5.99 -4.64
CA LEU A 42 -16.74 6.48 -3.58
C LEU A 42 -15.33 6.76 -4.11
N ARG A 43 -14.73 5.83 -4.87
CA ARG A 43 -13.41 6.03 -5.46
C ARG A 43 -13.35 7.27 -6.33
N LYS A 44 -14.30 7.40 -7.28
CA LYS A 44 -14.42 8.60 -8.13
C LYS A 44 -14.51 9.89 -7.32
N ARG A 45 -15.35 9.92 -6.27
CA ARG A 45 -15.49 11.10 -5.40
C ARG A 45 -14.17 11.46 -4.72
N HIS A 46 -13.43 10.46 -4.21
CA HIS A 46 -12.17 10.68 -3.51
C HIS A 46 -11.04 11.10 -4.47
N TRP A 47 -10.97 10.52 -5.67
CA TRP A 47 -10.01 10.95 -6.70
C TRP A 47 -10.28 12.38 -7.16
N GLN A 48 -11.54 12.73 -7.40
CA GLN A 48 -11.94 14.09 -7.77
C GLN A 48 -11.57 15.11 -6.69
N LEU A 49 -11.89 14.82 -5.42
CA LEU A 49 -11.54 15.70 -4.29
C LEU A 49 -10.03 15.94 -4.20
N GLN A 50 -9.23 14.88 -4.37
CA GLN A 50 -7.78 14.97 -4.32
C GLN A 50 -7.21 15.81 -5.48
N LYS A 51 -7.74 15.63 -6.70
CA LYS A 51 -7.36 16.43 -7.88
C LYS A 51 -7.76 17.91 -7.71
N GLU A 52 -8.97 18.19 -7.24
CA GLU A 52 -9.46 19.55 -6.97
C GLU A 52 -8.65 20.24 -5.85
N SER A 53 -8.09 19.46 -4.93
CA SER A 53 -7.19 19.95 -3.88
C SER A 53 -5.76 20.22 -4.38
N GLY A 54 -5.49 20.02 -5.68
CA GLY A 54 -4.20 20.29 -6.31
C GLY A 54 -3.15 19.19 -6.14
N LEU A 55 -3.55 17.95 -5.83
CA LEU A 55 -2.62 16.81 -5.85
C LEU A 55 -2.27 16.42 -7.29
N HIS A 56 -0.98 16.20 -7.53
CA HIS A 56 -0.45 15.87 -8.85
C HIS A 56 -0.59 14.38 -9.17
N LEU A 57 -0.43 13.53 -8.15
CA LEU A 57 -0.53 12.07 -8.27
C LEU A 57 -1.61 11.56 -7.32
N ILE A 58 -2.53 10.77 -7.85
CA ILE A 58 -3.72 10.28 -7.14
C ILE A 58 -3.51 8.81 -6.79
N PRO A 59 -3.57 8.41 -5.51
CA PRO A 59 -3.43 7.02 -5.14
C PRO A 59 -4.58 6.17 -5.70
N THR A 60 -4.24 4.99 -6.21
CA THR A 60 -5.18 3.91 -6.61
C THR A 60 -4.76 2.60 -5.93
N GLY A 61 -5.68 1.64 -5.78
CA GLY A 61 -5.41 0.42 -5.00
C GLY A 61 -5.41 0.60 -3.48
N ASP A 62 -5.56 1.85 -3.00
CA ASP A 62 -5.72 2.20 -1.59
C ASP A 62 -7.14 1.92 -1.06
N PHE A 63 -8.12 1.81 -1.97
CA PHE A 63 -9.45 1.34 -1.66
C PHE A 63 -9.43 -0.14 -1.28
N ALA A 64 -10.18 -0.50 -0.24
CA ALA A 64 -10.40 -1.88 0.13
C ALA A 64 -11.80 -2.03 0.71
N TRP A 65 -12.47 -3.10 0.29
CA TRP A 65 -13.75 -3.47 0.87
C TRP A 65 -13.60 -3.75 2.36
N TYR A 66 -12.53 -4.44 2.78
CA TYR A 66 -12.30 -4.72 4.19
C TYR A 66 -10.93 -4.23 4.63
N ASP A 67 -9.89 -4.81 4.04
CA ASP A 67 -8.50 -4.58 4.43
C ASP A 67 -7.54 -4.66 3.24
N GLN A 68 -6.56 -3.77 3.20
CA GLN A 68 -5.58 -3.73 2.11
C GLN A 68 -4.61 -4.91 2.12
N ILE A 69 -4.27 -5.48 3.29
CA ILE A 69 -3.43 -6.69 3.34
C ILE A 69 -4.21 -7.91 2.83
N LEU A 70 -5.50 -7.96 3.13
CA LEU A 70 -6.40 -8.93 2.52
C LEU A 70 -6.50 -8.78 0.99
N ASN A 71 -6.61 -7.54 0.47
CA ASN A 71 -6.57 -7.32 -0.98
C ASN A 71 -5.29 -7.92 -1.61
N HIS A 72 -4.13 -7.71 -0.99
CA HIS A 72 -2.86 -8.27 -1.47
C HIS A 72 -2.80 -9.79 -1.36
N SER A 73 -3.38 -10.35 -0.31
CA SER A 73 -3.51 -11.82 -0.16
C SER A 73 -4.35 -12.41 -1.31
N LEU A 74 -5.45 -11.76 -1.70
CA LEU A 74 -6.25 -12.17 -2.84
C LEU A 74 -5.54 -11.94 -4.18
N MET A 75 -4.81 -10.83 -4.33
CA MET A 75 -3.98 -10.54 -5.50
C MET A 75 -2.97 -11.68 -5.73
N LEU A 76 -2.31 -12.13 -4.67
CA LEU A 76 -1.33 -13.22 -4.68
C LEU A 76 -1.97 -14.62 -4.79
N GLY A 77 -3.30 -14.74 -4.70
CA GLY A 77 -4.00 -16.03 -4.63
C GLY A 77 -3.78 -16.78 -3.30
N ALA A 78 -3.34 -16.08 -2.26
CA ALA A 78 -3.08 -16.61 -0.92
C ALA A 78 -4.39 -16.81 -0.14
N VAL A 79 -5.20 -17.76 -0.59
CA VAL A 79 -6.48 -18.14 0.03
C VAL A 79 -6.29 -19.42 0.86
N PRO A 80 -6.53 -19.41 2.19
CA PRO A 80 -6.40 -20.60 3.02
C PRO A 80 -7.28 -21.76 2.54
N GLU A 81 -6.81 -23.00 2.71
CA GLU A 81 -7.47 -24.21 2.20
C GLU A 81 -8.91 -24.39 2.69
N ARG A 82 -9.24 -23.89 3.89
CA ARG A 82 -10.62 -23.91 4.41
C ARG A 82 -11.60 -23.08 3.56
N PHE A 83 -11.10 -22.26 2.64
CA PHE A 83 -11.85 -21.55 1.63
C PHE A 83 -11.56 -22.08 0.21
N SER A 84 -10.83 -23.19 0.01
CA SER A 84 -10.22 -23.68 -1.25
C SER A 84 -11.10 -23.80 -2.51
N LYS A 85 -12.44 -23.79 -2.39
CA LYS A 85 -13.36 -23.69 -3.55
C LYS A 85 -13.71 -22.26 -3.95
N ALA A 86 -13.11 -21.28 -3.29
CA ALA A 86 -13.39 -19.87 -3.44
C ALA A 86 -12.52 -19.26 -4.53
N ASP A 87 -13.14 -18.54 -5.45
CA ASP A 87 -12.45 -17.72 -6.43
C ASP A 87 -11.82 -16.50 -5.72
N PRO A 88 -10.49 -16.30 -5.76
CA PRO A 88 -9.85 -15.11 -5.18
C PRO A 88 -10.32 -13.79 -5.81
N GLY A 89 -10.85 -13.83 -7.05
CA GLY A 89 -11.51 -12.70 -7.71
C GLY A 89 -12.90 -12.36 -7.16
N ASP A 90 -13.51 -13.27 -6.41
CA ASP A 90 -14.85 -13.08 -5.86
C ASP A 90 -14.85 -12.28 -4.54
N LEU A 91 -15.67 -11.23 -4.51
CA LEU A 91 -15.90 -10.41 -3.32
C LEU A 91 -16.40 -11.21 -2.11
N ASP A 92 -17.16 -12.28 -2.32
CA ASP A 92 -17.63 -13.11 -1.20
C ASP A 92 -16.53 -14.00 -0.61
N THR A 93 -15.48 -14.31 -1.38
CA THR A 93 -14.24 -14.90 -0.85
C THR A 93 -13.55 -13.95 0.11
N LEU A 94 -13.41 -12.68 -0.30
CA LEU A 94 -12.85 -11.61 0.55
C LEU A 94 -13.62 -11.53 1.88
N PHE A 95 -14.96 -11.45 1.83
CA PHE A 95 -15.74 -11.36 3.05
C PHE A 95 -15.70 -12.64 3.89
N ARG A 96 -15.66 -13.84 3.30
CA ARG A 96 -15.49 -15.08 4.08
C ARG A 96 -14.14 -15.12 4.80
N MET A 97 -13.06 -14.70 4.15
CA MET A 97 -11.75 -14.59 4.81
C MET A 97 -11.78 -13.56 5.94
N ALA A 98 -12.38 -12.39 5.70
CA ALA A 98 -12.40 -11.30 6.68
C ALA A 98 -13.28 -11.56 7.91
N ARG A 99 -14.45 -12.20 7.73
CA ARG A 99 -15.50 -12.28 8.77
C ARG A 99 -16.21 -13.63 8.85
N GLY A 100 -15.68 -14.65 8.17
CA GLY A 100 -16.12 -16.05 8.25
C GLY A 100 -17.40 -16.39 7.50
N ARG A 101 -18.09 -15.39 6.95
CA ARG A 101 -19.35 -15.57 6.20
C ARG A 101 -19.58 -14.43 5.21
N ALA A 102 -20.26 -14.75 4.11
CA ALA A 102 -20.72 -13.82 3.08
C ALA A 102 -22.10 -14.29 2.56
N PRO A 103 -22.81 -13.50 1.73
CA PRO A 103 -24.06 -13.93 1.11
C PRO A 103 -23.96 -15.26 0.34
N THR A 104 -22.81 -15.54 -0.29
CA THR A 104 -22.53 -16.83 -0.95
C THR A 104 -21.30 -17.55 -0.40
N GLY A 105 -21.26 -18.87 -0.64
CA GLY A 105 -20.20 -19.76 -0.18
C GLY A 105 -20.39 -20.29 1.24
N GLU A 106 -19.73 -21.40 1.54
CA GLU A 106 -19.81 -22.03 2.86
C GLU A 106 -19.11 -21.18 3.94
N PRO A 107 -19.74 -20.97 5.11
CA PRO A 107 -19.11 -20.33 6.26
C PRO A 107 -17.89 -21.12 6.77
N ALA A 108 -16.87 -20.40 7.23
CA ALA A 108 -15.70 -20.98 7.86
C ALA A 108 -15.12 -20.01 8.91
N ALA A 109 -14.16 -20.45 9.71
CA ALA A 109 -13.47 -19.55 10.64
C ALA A 109 -12.76 -18.43 9.88
N ALA A 110 -13.03 -17.18 10.27
CA ALA A 110 -12.37 -16.01 9.72
C ALA A 110 -10.85 -16.10 9.93
N CYS A 111 -10.09 -15.44 9.06
CA CYS A 111 -8.66 -15.24 9.26
C CYS A 111 -8.41 -14.37 10.50
N GLU A 112 -7.21 -14.50 11.06
CA GLU A 112 -6.81 -13.68 12.21
C GLU A 112 -6.76 -12.20 11.83
N MET A 113 -7.21 -11.34 12.74
CA MET A 113 -7.07 -9.89 12.64
C MET A 113 -6.16 -9.38 13.75
N THR A 114 -5.17 -8.54 13.41
CA THR A 114 -4.24 -7.95 14.38
C THR A 114 -3.92 -6.50 14.05
N LYS A 115 -3.27 -5.79 14.98
CA LYS A 115 -2.94 -4.36 14.83
C LYS A 115 -1.97 -4.13 13.66
N TRP A 116 -2.26 -3.10 12.87
CA TRP A 116 -1.35 -2.55 11.88
C TRP A 116 -0.34 -1.63 12.59
N PHE A 117 0.85 -2.18 12.86
CA PHE A 117 1.93 -1.51 13.60
C PHE A 117 1.41 -0.90 14.93
N ASP A 118 1.82 0.32 15.28
CA ASP A 118 1.40 1.05 16.48
C ASP A 118 0.10 1.86 16.26
N THR A 119 -0.68 1.54 15.22
CA THR A 119 -1.96 2.22 14.93
C THR A 119 -3.16 1.53 15.61
N ASN A 120 -4.33 2.16 15.50
CA ASN A 120 -5.60 1.53 15.88
C ASN A 120 -6.30 0.79 14.72
N TYR A 121 -5.71 0.85 13.51
CA TYR A 121 -6.19 0.06 12.39
C TYR A 121 -5.77 -1.40 12.57
N HIS A 122 -6.58 -2.32 12.08
CA HIS A 122 -6.30 -3.75 12.14
C HIS A 122 -6.32 -4.34 10.73
N TYR A 123 -5.41 -5.26 10.45
CA TYR A 123 -5.31 -5.94 9.16
C TYR A 123 -5.59 -7.44 9.32
N ILE A 124 -5.93 -8.09 8.20
CA ILE A 124 -6.13 -9.54 8.15
C ILE A 124 -4.80 -10.22 7.86
N VAL A 125 -4.36 -11.06 8.80
CA VAL A 125 -3.04 -11.70 8.78
C VAL A 125 -2.96 -12.71 7.62
N PRO A 126 -1.99 -12.59 6.69
CA PRO A 126 -1.74 -13.62 5.69
C PRO A 126 -1.40 -14.96 6.34
N GLU A 127 -1.95 -16.05 5.81
CA GLU A 127 -1.66 -17.40 6.28
C GLU A 127 -0.75 -18.10 5.28
N LEU A 128 0.45 -18.47 5.73
CA LEU A 128 1.53 -18.96 4.89
C LEU A 128 1.79 -20.43 5.16
N SER A 129 1.87 -21.23 4.10
CA SER A 129 2.21 -22.67 4.19
C SER A 129 3.48 -22.96 3.41
N ARG A 130 4.27 -23.95 3.86
CA ARG A 130 5.50 -24.36 3.16
C ARG A 130 5.16 -24.78 1.72
N GLY A 131 5.92 -24.26 0.75
CA GLY A 131 5.75 -24.59 -0.67
C GLY A 131 4.47 -24.01 -1.30
N GLN A 132 3.78 -23.09 -0.62
CA GLN A 132 2.62 -22.38 -1.17
C GLN A 132 3.00 -21.69 -2.48
N GLN A 133 2.16 -21.87 -3.50
CA GLN A 133 2.34 -21.24 -4.80
C GLN A 133 1.48 -19.98 -4.87
N PHE A 134 2.01 -18.94 -5.50
CA PHE A 134 1.30 -17.69 -5.72
C PHE A 134 1.12 -17.41 -7.21
N GLN A 135 0.02 -16.76 -7.53
CA GLN A 135 -0.29 -16.33 -8.89
C GLN A 135 -1.18 -15.11 -8.83
N LEU A 136 -1.07 -14.23 -9.83
CA LEU A 136 -1.95 -13.06 -9.96
C LEU A 136 -3.40 -13.53 -10.14
N SER A 137 -4.18 -13.49 -9.06
CA SER A 137 -5.54 -14.07 -9.02
C SER A 137 -6.64 -13.03 -8.91
N ASN A 138 -6.36 -11.89 -8.28
CA ASN A 138 -7.28 -10.77 -8.18
C ASN A 138 -6.63 -9.52 -8.78
N THR A 139 -7.32 -8.86 -9.71
CA THR A 139 -6.81 -7.71 -10.48
C THR A 139 -7.39 -6.37 -10.04
N SER A 140 -8.07 -6.29 -8.89
CA SER A 140 -8.78 -5.06 -8.48
C SER A 140 -7.90 -3.82 -8.53
N ILE A 141 -6.61 -3.89 -8.16
CA ILE A 141 -5.70 -2.75 -8.26
C ILE A 141 -5.50 -2.26 -9.70
N LEU A 142 -5.45 -3.18 -10.66
CA LEU A 142 -5.34 -2.86 -12.09
C LEU A 142 -6.65 -2.26 -12.58
N ASP A 143 -7.79 -2.84 -12.18
CA ASP A 143 -9.12 -2.38 -12.57
C ASP A 143 -9.40 -0.96 -12.03
N GLU A 144 -9.05 -0.70 -10.77
CA GLU A 144 -9.17 0.62 -10.15
C GLU A 144 -8.21 1.65 -10.77
N THR A 145 -7.02 1.21 -11.18
CA THR A 145 -6.06 2.08 -11.86
C THR A 145 -6.54 2.45 -13.26
N ALA A 146 -7.03 1.48 -14.03
CA ALA A 146 -7.66 1.72 -15.32
C ALA A 146 -8.85 2.68 -15.19
N GLU A 147 -9.73 2.45 -14.21
CA GLU A 147 -10.87 3.32 -13.91
C GLU A 147 -10.44 4.78 -13.67
N ALA A 148 -9.35 5.00 -12.94
CA ALA A 148 -8.83 6.35 -12.68
C ALA A 148 -8.23 6.99 -13.95
N ILE A 149 -7.46 6.23 -14.74
CA ILE A 149 -6.86 6.71 -16.00
C ILE A 149 -7.94 7.08 -17.02
N GLU A 150 -8.96 6.24 -17.19
CA GLU A 150 -10.10 6.50 -18.09
C GLU A 150 -10.85 7.79 -17.74
N GLN A 151 -10.84 8.18 -16.46
CA GLN A 151 -11.43 9.42 -15.98
C GLN A 151 -10.48 10.63 -16.02
N GLY A 152 -9.26 10.46 -16.55
CA GLY A 152 -8.27 11.52 -16.71
C GLY A 152 -7.58 11.92 -15.40
N PHE A 153 -7.42 10.97 -14.46
CA PHE A 153 -6.58 11.14 -13.27
C PHE A 153 -5.17 10.60 -13.54
N SER A 154 -4.16 11.30 -13.01
CA SER A 154 -2.79 10.80 -12.96
C SER A 154 -2.67 9.78 -11.83
N ALA A 155 -2.98 8.53 -12.15
CA ALA A 155 -2.98 7.43 -11.20
C ALA A 155 -1.57 7.06 -10.72
N LYS A 156 -1.44 6.81 -9.42
CA LYS A 156 -0.25 6.25 -8.78
C LYS A 156 -0.68 5.07 -7.91
N PRO A 157 -0.63 3.83 -8.42
CA PRO A 157 -0.99 2.63 -7.67
C PRO A 157 -0.18 2.50 -6.39
N VAL A 158 -0.84 2.03 -5.33
CA VAL A 158 -0.23 1.77 -4.03
C VAL A 158 -0.29 0.27 -3.75
N LEU A 159 0.88 -0.34 -3.69
CA LEU A 159 1.07 -1.74 -3.32
C LEU A 159 1.71 -1.82 -1.94
N ILE A 160 1.25 -2.74 -1.10
CA ILE A 160 2.05 -3.20 0.03
C ILE A 160 3.22 -3.99 -0.54
N GLY A 161 4.44 -3.71 -0.09
CA GLY A 161 5.63 -4.37 -0.59
C GLY A 161 5.70 -5.86 -0.26
N PRO A 162 6.39 -6.65 -1.10
CA PRO A 162 6.44 -8.09 -0.95
C PRO A 162 7.07 -8.52 0.37
N LEU A 163 8.07 -7.79 0.88
CA LEU A 163 8.71 -8.13 2.15
C LEU A 163 7.79 -7.79 3.31
N THR A 164 7.13 -6.63 3.30
CA THR A 164 6.12 -6.27 4.30
C THR A 164 4.98 -7.27 4.34
N TRP A 165 4.40 -7.63 3.20
CA TRP A 165 3.31 -8.61 3.16
C TRP A 165 3.73 -9.95 3.77
N LEU A 166 4.92 -10.44 3.39
CA LEU A 166 5.46 -11.71 3.86
C LEU A 166 5.81 -11.66 5.37
N TRP A 167 6.43 -10.57 5.83
CA TRP A 167 6.77 -10.33 7.23
C TRP A 167 5.54 -10.24 8.14
N LEU A 168 4.42 -9.76 7.62
CA LEU A 168 3.17 -9.63 8.37
C LEU A 168 2.33 -10.90 8.38
N GLY A 169 2.69 -11.90 7.58
CA GLY A 169 2.02 -13.21 7.55
C GLY A 169 2.44 -14.15 8.68
N LYS A 170 1.63 -15.18 8.93
CA LYS A 170 1.94 -16.23 9.91
C LYS A 170 1.99 -17.60 9.26
N VAL A 171 3.00 -18.38 9.64
CA VAL A 171 3.15 -19.77 9.23
C VAL A 171 2.00 -20.60 9.81
N LYS A 172 1.39 -21.43 8.96
CA LYS A 172 0.40 -22.45 9.32
C LYS A 172 0.96 -23.83 9.00
N GLY A 173 0.70 -24.79 9.88
CA GLY A 173 1.22 -26.15 9.73
C GLY A 173 2.69 -26.26 10.11
N GLU A 174 3.50 -26.83 9.21
CA GLU A 174 4.93 -27.06 9.44
C GLU A 174 5.70 -25.73 9.54
N SER A 175 6.63 -25.64 10.49
CA SER A 175 7.50 -24.46 10.62
C SER A 175 8.49 -24.38 9.47
N PHE A 176 8.61 -23.20 8.85
CA PHE A 176 9.58 -22.91 7.80
C PHE A 176 9.96 -21.41 7.83
N ASP A 177 11.05 -21.04 7.15
CA ASP A 177 11.40 -19.61 7.01
C ASP A 177 10.51 -18.98 5.93
N ARG A 178 9.78 -17.93 6.29
CA ARG A 178 8.87 -17.24 5.35
C ARG A 178 9.61 -16.74 4.11
N LEU A 179 10.89 -16.37 4.21
CA LEU A 179 11.70 -15.95 3.06
C LEU A 179 11.81 -17.04 1.97
N GLU A 180 11.60 -18.33 2.30
CA GLU A 180 11.52 -19.42 1.30
C GLU A 180 10.42 -19.17 0.24
N LEU A 181 9.40 -18.35 0.54
CA LEU A 181 8.31 -18.02 -0.37
C LEU A 181 8.57 -16.77 -1.23
N LEU A 182 9.65 -16.02 -0.94
CA LEU A 182 9.85 -14.68 -1.48
C LEU A 182 9.87 -14.66 -3.00
N ASP A 183 10.57 -15.59 -3.64
CA ASP A 183 10.68 -15.63 -5.11
C ASP A 183 9.31 -15.72 -5.79
N SER A 184 8.47 -16.63 -5.31
CA SER A 184 7.11 -16.82 -5.84
C SER A 184 6.20 -15.62 -5.58
N VAL A 185 6.40 -14.88 -4.48
CA VAL A 185 5.69 -13.62 -4.23
C VAL A 185 6.15 -12.57 -5.23
N VAL A 186 7.46 -12.38 -5.39
CA VAL A 186 8.04 -11.36 -6.28
C VAL A 186 7.65 -11.60 -7.74
N GLU A 187 7.50 -12.86 -8.19
CA GLU A 187 6.97 -13.19 -9.52
C GLU A 187 5.58 -12.59 -9.80
N VAL A 188 4.73 -12.50 -8.79
CA VAL A 188 3.41 -11.87 -8.94
C VAL A 188 3.56 -10.36 -9.03
N TYR A 189 4.45 -9.76 -8.24
CA TYR A 189 4.74 -8.33 -8.32
C TYR A 189 5.31 -7.94 -9.69
N ASP A 190 6.25 -8.73 -10.24
CA ASP A 190 6.77 -8.54 -11.60
C ASP A 190 5.61 -8.46 -12.63
N LYS A 191 4.64 -9.38 -12.54
CA LYS A 191 3.45 -9.41 -13.42
C LYS A 191 2.55 -8.18 -13.22
N VAL A 192 2.34 -7.75 -11.97
CA VAL A 192 1.52 -6.58 -11.66
C VAL A 192 2.17 -5.31 -12.18
N LEU A 193 3.46 -5.10 -11.93
CA LEU A 193 4.21 -3.93 -12.40
C LEU A 193 4.28 -3.88 -13.93
N ALA A 194 4.46 -5.03 -14.60
CA ALA A 194 4.41 -5.10 -16.06
C ALA A 194 3.05 -4.66 -16.61
N LYS A 195 1.94 -5.12 -16.00
CA LYS A 195 0.58 -4.71 -16.39
C LYS A 195 0.31 -3.23 -16.13
N LEU A 196 0.82 -2.68 -15.03
CA LEU A 196 0.73 -1.24 -14.76
C LEU A 196 1.54 -0.44 -15.80
N ALA A 197 2.71 -0.94 -16.22
CA ALA A 197 3.48 -0.31 -17.29
C ALA A 197 2.74 -0.31 -18.63
N GLU A 198 2.00 -1.38 -18.95
CA GLU A 198 1.14 -1.47 -20.15
C GLU A 198 -0.01 -0.45 -20.14
N MET A 199 -0.39 0.05 -18.96
CA MET A 199 -1.41 1.09 -18.76
C MET A 199 -0.83 2.52 -18.77
N ASP A 200 0.44 2.69 -19.17
CA ASP A 200 1.17 3.96 -19.14
C ASP A 200 1.24 4.61 -17.74
N VAL A 201 1.17 3.80 -16.67
CA VAL A 201 1.40 4.27 -15.30
C VAL A 201 2.86 4.67 -15.15
N GLU A 202 3.11 5.94 -14.77
CA GLU A 202 4.47 6.43 -14.57
C GLU A 202 5.06 5.97 -13.23
N TRP A 203 4.29 6.09 -12.14
CA TRP A 203 4.77 5.85 -10.77
C TRP A 203 3.93 4.80 -10.06
N VAL A 204 4.60 3.87 -9.38
CA VAL A 204 4.01 2.93 -8.44
C VAL A 204 4.63 3.16 -7.07
N GLN A 205 3.78 3.34 -6.06
CA GLN A 205 4.21 3.35 -4.66
C GLN A 205 4.23 1.91 -4.13
N ILE A 206 5.35 1.51 -3.54
CA ILE A 206 5.49 0.23 -2.86
C ILE A 206 5.79 0.52 -1.38
N ASP A 207 4.83 0.20 -0.53
CA ASP A 207 4.87 0.42 0.91
C ASP A 207 5.67 -0.69 1.60
N GLU A 208 6.86 -0.34 2.10
CA GLU A 208 7.68 -1.20 2.95
C GLU A 208 7.84 -0.62 4.37
N PRO A 209 6.75 -0.47 5.15
CA PRO A 209 6.81 0.04 6.51
C PRO A 209 7.60 -0.86 7.47
N ILE A 210 7.89 -2.11 7.13
CA ILE A 210 8.74 -2.96 8.00
C ILE A 210 10.17 -2.42 8.11
N LEU A 211 10.60 -1.50 7.24
CA LEU A 211 11.89 -0.81 7.33
C LEU A 211 12.04 0.03 8.62
N VAL A 212 10.94 0.32 9.33
CA VAL A 212 10.95 1.01 10.63
C VAL A 212 11.06 0.04 11.82
N LEU A 213 11.30 -1.25 11.57
CA LEU A 213 11.45 -2.29 12.58
C LEU A 213 12.91 -2.73 12.71
N ASP A 214 13.23 -3.36 13.84
CA ASP A 214 14.49 -4.08 14.01
C ASP A 214 14.41 -5.44 13.29
N LEU A 215 14.82 -5.47 12.03
CA LEU A 215 14.77 -6.67 11.18
C LEU A 215 16.05 -7.52 11.32
N PRO A 216 15.95 -8.86 11.24
CA PRO A 216 17.11 -9.74 11.08
C PRO A 216 17.93 -9.41 9.83
N LEU A 217 19.22 -9.79 9.82
CA LEU A 217 20.14 -9.46 8.72
C LEU A 217 19.64 -9.98 7.37
N GLU A 218 19.19 -11.23 7.31
CA GLU A 218 18.62 -11.86 6.12
C GLU A 218 17.43 -11.07 5.54
N TRP A 219 16.58 -10.48 6.37
CA TRP A 219 15.47 -9.64 5.92
C TRP A 219 15.94 -8.29 5.39
N ASN A 220 16.93 -7.67 6.04
CA ASN A 220 17.54 -6.44 5.54
C ASN A 220 18.22 -6.66 4.18
N GLN A 221 18.92 -7.79 3.99
CA GLN A 221 19.54 -8.15 2.73
C GLN A 221 18.51 -8.47 1.64
N ALA A 222 17.34 -9.00 2.00
CA ALA A 222 16.29 -9.32 1.05
C ALA A 222 15.76 -8.09 0.30
N PHE A 223 15.84 -6.87 0.87
CA PHE A 223 15.47 -5.64 0.16
C PHE A 223 16.29 -5.44 -1.12
N GLU A 224 17.61 -5.58 -1.03
CA GLU A 224 18.47 -5.44 -2.21
C GLU A 224 18.11 -6.48 -3.27
N TYR A 225 17.89 -7.73 -2.87
CA TYR A 225 17.47 -8.78 -3.78
C TYR A 225 16.14 -8.47 -4.50
N VAL A 226 15.10 -8.14 -3.74
CA VAL A 226 13.75 -7.85 -4.26
C VAL A 226 13.78 -6.69 -5.22
N TYR A 227 14.33 -5.54 -4.82
CA TYR A 227 14.26 -4.34 -5.64
C TYR A 227 15.20 -4.42 -6.85
N ASN A 228 16.31 -5.16 -6.78
CA ASN A 228 17.09 -5.46 -7.98
C ASN A 228 16.33 -6.30 -9.02
N ARG A 229 15.41 -7.15 -8.59
CA ARG A 229 14.56 -7.91 -9.51
C ARG A 229 13.46 -7.04 -10.12
N LEU A 230 12.79 -6.24 -9.28
CA LEU A 230 11.70 -5.35 -9.70
C LEU A 230 12.16 -4.19 -10.60
N GLN A 231 13.45 -3.80 -10.56
CA GLN A 231 13.99 -2.69 -11.37
C GLN A 231 13.86 -2.89 -12.89
N SER A 232 13.64 -4.13 -13.34
CA SER A 232 13.48 -4.45 -14.77
C SER A 232 12.17 -3.91 -15.36
N CYS A 233 11.21 -3.54 -14.52
CA CYS A 233 9.95 -2.96 -14.94
C CYS A 233 10.11 -1.50 -15.38
N LYS A 234 9.29 -1.06 -16.35
CA LYS A 234 9.35 0.32 -16.87
C LYS A 234 8.75 1.38 -15.94
N VAL A 235 7.89 0.98 -15.01
CA VAL A 235 7.28 1.90 -14.04
C VAL A 235 8.34 2.40 -13.07
N LYS A 236 8.24 3.68 -12.67
CA LYS A 236 9.08 4.22 -11.61
C LYS A 236 8.58 3.76 -10.26
N ILE A 237 9.48 3.38 -9.37
CA ILE A 237 9.14 2.89 -8.02
C ILE A 237 9.40 3.99 -6.99
N LEU A 238 8.36 4.36 -6.24
CA LEU A 238 8.45 5.11 -5.01
C LEU A 238 8.40 4.13 -3.82
N LEU A 239 9.54 3.85 -3.20
CA LEU A 239 9.60 3.04 -2.00
C LEU A 239 9.15 3.86 -0.80
N ALA A 240 8.05 3.48 -0.14
CA ALA A 240 7.50 4.25 0.97
C ALA A 240 7.65 3.53 2.31
N SER A 241 8.22 4.25 3.30
CA SER A 241 8.28 3.80 4.68
C SER A 241 7.69 4.87 5.61
N TYR A 242 7.03 4.42 6.68
CA TYR A 242 6.28 5.31 7.57
C TYR A 242 6.10 4.73 8.98
N PHE A 243 5.64 5.57 9.91
CA PHE A 243 5.47 5.30 11.35
C PHE A 243 6.75 5.37 12.20
N GLY A 244 7.90 5.64 11.59
CA GLY A 244 9.19 5.79 12.26
C GLY A 244 10.29 6.17 11.27
N GLY A 245 11.52 6.23 11.78
CA GLY A 245 12.72 6.33 10.97
C GLY A 245 13.11 4.99 10.34
N LEU A 246 14.07 5.02 9.43
CA LEU A 246 14.59 3.83 8.74
C LEU A 246 15.47 2.90 9.63
N ASN A 247 15.52 3.10 10.95
CA ASN A 247 16.26 2.27 11.92
C ASN A 247 17.67 1.81 11.48
N GLY A 248 18.48 2.72 10.93
CA GLY A 248 19.84 2.42 10.48
C GLY A 248 19.96 1.78 9.09
N THR A 249 18.84 1.50 8.41
CA THR A 249 18.80 0.99 7.02
C THR A 249 18.92 2.08 5.96
N THR A 250 19.13 3.34 6.35
CA THR A 250 19.22 4.49 5.44
C THR A 250 20.13 4.23 4.26
N THR A 251 21.34 3.68 4.50
CA THR A 251 22.31 3.35 3.43
C THR A 251 21.76 2.32 2.45
N THR A 252 21.12 1.26 2.94
CA THR A 252 20.49 0.24 2.09
C THR A 252 19.40 0.89 1.24
N VAL A 253 18.46 1.61 1.87
CA VAL A 253 17.30 2.23 1.21
C VAL A 253 17.71 3.22 0.11
N VAL A 254 18.70 4.08 0.36
CA VAL A 254 19.14 5.04 -0.67
C VAL A 254 19.83 4.36 -1.87
N ASN A 255 20.41 3.18 -1.66
CA ASN A 255 21.13 2.42 -2.69
C ASN A 255 20.25 1.43 -3.46
N LEU A 256 19.03 1.13 -3.00
CA LEU A 256 18.09 0.29 -3.75
C LEU A 256 17.84 0.88 -5.15
N PRO A 257 17.65 0.08 -6.21
CA PRO A 257 17.40 0.59 -7.56
C PRO A 257 15.92 1.02 -7.73
N VAL A 258 15.51 2.02 -6.95
CA VAL A 258 14.19 2.67 -7.00
C VAL A 258 14.33 4.15 -7.33
N ASP A 259 13.33 4.72 -7.99
CA ASP A 259 13.35 6.09 -8.50
C ASP A 259 13.06 7.15 -7.44
N GLY A 260 12.37 6.76 -6.36
CA GLY A 260 12.08 7.64 -5.26
C GLY A 260 11.95 6.92 -3.93
N ILE A 261 12.13 7.67 -2.85
CA ILE A 261 11.92 7.19 -1.49
C ILE A 261 10.97 8.13 -0.75
N HIS A 262 10.05 7.57 0.03
CA HIS A 262 9.22 8.32 0.97
C HIS A 262 9.60 7.99 2.41
N VAL A 263 9.72 9.02 3.24
CA VAL A 263 10.06 8.90 4.67
C VAL A 263 9.12 9.73 5.54
N ASP A 264 8.79 9.20 6.73
CA ASP A 264 7.97 9.87 7.74
C ASP A 264 8.81 10.86 8.57
N LEU A 265 8.77 12.13 8.17
CA LEU A 265 9.44 13.23 8.84
C LEU A 265 8.59 13.85 9.96
N THR A 266 7.40 13.31 10.24
CA THR A 266 6.59 13.70 11.40
C THR A 266 6.96 12.89 12.64
N ARG A 267 7.36 11.63 12.45
CA ARG A 267 7.81 10.73 13.52
C ARG A 267 9.31 10.77 13.73
N ASP A 268 10.09 10.93 12.67
CA ASP A 268 11.54 11.07 12.74
C ASP A 268 12.03 12.16 11.78
N PRO A 269 11.91 13.45 12.16
CA PRO A 269 12.42 14.56 11.34
C PRO A 269 13.95 14.56 11.22
N ASP A 270 14.66 14.00 12.20
CA ASP A 270 16.12 14.07 12.32
C ASP A 270 16.84 13.14 11.33
N GLN A 271 16.12 12.21 10.69
CA GLN A 271 16.68 11.38 9.60
C GLN A 271 16.97 12.17 8.32
N LEU A 272 16.35 13.33 8.12
CA LEU A 272 16.39 14.07 6.85
C LEU A 272 17.82 14.47 6.43
N PRO A 273 18.68 15.08 7.27
CA PRO A 273 20.03 15.46 6.85
C PRO A 273 20.86 14.26 6.38
N ALA A 274 20.83 13.17 7.15
CA ALA A 274 21.55 11.94 6.82
C ALA A 274 21.08 11.31 5.51
N LEU A 275 19.78 11.44 5.20
CA LEU A 275 19.19 11.01 3.94
C LEU A 275 19.67 11.87 2.78
N LEU A 276 19.58 13.20 2.91
CA LEU A 276 19.99 14.15 1.85
C LEU A 276 21.45 13.99 1.47
N ASP A 277 22.33 13.72 2.44
CA ASP A 277 23.78 13.53 2.22
C ASP A 277 24.12 12.28 1.43
N ARG A 278 23.23 11.27 1.45
CA ARG A 278 23.44 9.98 0.79
C ARG A 278 22.54 9.77 -0.42
N LEU A 279 21.54 10.63 -0.63
CA LEU A 279 20.55 10.47 -1.68
C LEU A 279 21.19 10.66 -3.07
N PRO A 280 21.13 9.66 -3.98
CA PRO A 280 21.61 9.81 -5.34
C PRO A 280 20.93 10.96 -6.08
N ALA A 281 21.68 11.62 -6.98
CA ALA A 281 21.23 12.82 -7.69
C ALA A 281 20.00 12.61 -8.59
N TYR A 282 19.70 11.38 -9.00
CA TYR A 282 18.53 11.06 -9.82
C TYR A 282 17.27 10.81 -8.99
N LYS A 283 17.40 10.49 -7.69
CA LYS A 283 16.27 10.05 -6.87
C LYS A 283 15.39 11.20 -6.42
N VAL A 284 14.09 10.92 -6.41
CA VAL A 284 13.07 11.72 -5.75
C VAL A 284 13.07 11.44 -4.24
N LEU A 285 12.90 12.48 -3.45
CA LEU A 285 12.58 12.38 -2.03
C LEU A 285 11.15 12.87 -1.79
N SER A 286 10.28 11.97 -1.38
CA SER A 286 8.97 12.33 -0.84
C SER A 286 9.06 12.54 0.67
N ALA A 287 8.89 13.80 1.07
CA ALA A 287 8.92 14.24 2.45
C ALA A 287 7.52 14.10 3.08
N GLY A 288 7.37 13.14 3.98
CA GLY A 288 6.16 12.93 4.77
C GLY A 288 6.07 13.91 5.95
N VAL A 289 5.55 15.11 5.71
CA VAL A 289 5.56 16.23 6.69
C VAL A 289 4.17 16.62 7.21
N VAL A 290 3.10 16.12 6.58
CA VAL A 290 1.73 16.32 7.07
C VAL A 290 1.30 15.08 7.84
N ASN A 291 0.94 15.21 9.12
CA ASN A 291 0.68 14.04 9.96
C ASN A 291 -0.56 13.25 9.48
N GLY A 292 -0.34 12.05 8.94
CA GLY A 292 -1.42 11.18 8.46
C GLY A 292 -2.13 10.37 9.55
N ARG A 293 -1.78 10.56 10.83
CA ARG A 293 -2.32 9.83 11.99
C ARG A 293 -2.95 10.73 13.05
N ASN A 294 -2.94 12.04 12.84
CA ASN A 294 -3.46 12.99 13.81
C ASN A 294 -4.22 14.12 13.11
N ILE A 295 -5.14 14.74 13.85
CA ILE A 295 -6.10 15.73 13.34
C ILE A 295 -5.63 17.17 13.57
N TRP A 296 -4.46 17.36 14.16
CA TRP A 296 -3.91 18.68 14.39
C TRP A 296 -3.50 19.32 13.06
N ARG A 297 -3.91 20.58 12.89
CA ARG A 297 -3.49 21.40 11.76
C ARG A 297 -1.97 21.51 11.73
N SER A 298 -1.37 21.25 10.58
CA SER A 298 0.07 21.39 10.38
C SER A 298 0.55 22.83 10.55
N ASP A 299 1.70 23.01 11.19
CA ASP A 299 2.43 24.28 11.22
C ASP A 299 3.22 24.45 9.92
N LEU A 300 2.67 25.21 8.97
CA LEU A 300 3.29 25.42 7.67
C LEU A 300 4.64 26.14 7.75
N LYS A 301 4.85 27.00 8.76
CA LYS A 301 6.14 27.70 8.91
C LYS A 301 7.21 26.73 9.36
N GLN A 302 6.88 25.86 10.32
CA GLN A 302 7.79 24.81 10.77
C GLN A 302 8.15 23.85 9.64
N ILE A 303 7.16 23.42 8.84
CA ILE A 303 7.40 22.53 7.70
C ILE A 303 8.30 23.20 6.65
N LEU A 304 8.03 24.45 6.30
CA LEU A 304 8.87 25.20 5.35
C LEU A 304 10.31 25.33 5.86
N GLN A 305 10.48 25.62 7.15
CA GLN A 305 11.81 25.69 7.77
C GLN A 305 12.52 24.33 7.74
N GLN A 306 11.80 23.25 8.05
CA GLN A 306 12.33 21.88 8.03
C GLN A 306 12.79 21.46 6.62
N LEU A 307 12.05 21.87 5.58
CA LEU A 307 12.32 21.46 4.20
C LEU A 307 13.25 22.41 3.43
N SER A 308 13.66 23.54 4.00
CA SER A 308 14.44 24.57 3.30
C SER A 308 15.74 24.02 2.68
N ASP A 309 16.51 23.22 3.42
CA ASP A 309 17.76 22.61 2.90
C ASP A 309 17.45 21.56 1.81
N ALA A 310 16.38 20.77 2.01
CA ALA A 310 15.95 19.79 1.02
C ALA A 310 15.50 20.46 -0.28
N GLU A 311 14.77 21.58 -0.20
CA GLU A 311 14.33 22.34 -1.36
C GLU A 311 15.53 22.87 -2.16
N GLU A 312 16.50 23.50 -1.48
CA GLU A 312 17.70 24.05 -2.12
C GLU A 312 18.52 22.96 -2.85
N ARG A 313 18.65 21.77 -2.24
CA ARG A 313 19.46 20.67 -2.79
C ARG A 313 18.75 19.85 -3.86
N LEU A 314 17.42 19.71 -3.77
CA LEU A 314 16.67 18.77 -4.59
C LEU A 314 15.81 19.43 -5.67
N GLY A 315 15.34 20.66 -5.44
CA GLY A 315 14.39 21.34 -6.33
C GLY A 315 13.18 20.47 -6.63
N ASP A 316 12.93 20.19 -7.91
CA ASP A 316 11.79 19.40 -8.39
C ASP A 316 11.82 17.92 -7.93
N ARG A 317 12.95 17.42 -7.44
CA ARG A 317 13.07 16.08 -6.84
C ARG A 317 12.55 16.01 -5.40
N LEU A 318 12.28 17.15 -4.76
CA LEU A 318 11.57 17.18 -3.48
C LEU A 318 10.07 17.12 -3.74
N TRP A 319 9.43 16.08 -3.19
CA TRP A 319 7.98 15.92 -3.19
C TRP A 319 7.45 16.11 -1.77
N VAL A 320 6.23 16.61 -1.64
CA VAL A 320 5.56 16.83 -0.36
C VAL A 320 4.35 15.93 -0.25
N ALA A 321 4.25 15.22 0.88
CA ALA A 321 3.17 14.28 1.13
C ALA A 321 2.78 14.23 2.62
N PRO A 322 1.65 13.60 2.95
CA PRO A 322 1.40 13.11 4.30
C PRO A 322 2.45 12.08 4.74
N SER A 323 2.66 11.96 6.05
CA SER A 323 3.65 11.06 6.64
C SER A 323 3.35 9.58 6.49
N CYS A 324 2.10 9.25 6.24
CA CYS A 324 1.59 7.92 5.95
C CYS A 324 0.25 8.09 5.20
N SER A 325 -0.42 6.99 4.86
CA SER A 325 -1.79 7.04 4.36
C SER A 325 -2.72 7.83 5.30
N LEU A 326 -3.62 8.63 4.72
CA LEU A 326 -4.67 9.34 5.47
C LEU A 326 -5.79 8.40 5.95
N LEU A 327 -5.65 7.09 5.75
CA LEU A 327 -6.54 6.06 6.32
C LEU A 327 -6.76 6.22 7.84
N HIS A 328 -5.78 6.81 8.55
CA HIS A 328 -5.79 6.93 10.01
C HIS A 328 -6.37 8.25 10.52
N VAL A 329 -6.93 9.10 9.65
CA VAL A 329 -7.62 10.34 10.02
C VAL A 329 -9.07 10.36 9.49
N PRO A 330 -9.99 11.11 10.13
CA PRO A 330 -11.40 11.17 9.75
C PRO A 330 -11.70 11.77 8.37
#